data_AF-A0A4Y2GDU8-F1
#
_entry.id   AF-A0A4Y2GDU8-F1
#
_cell.length_a   1.000
_cell.length_b   1.000
_cell.length_c   1.000
_cell.angle_alpha   90.00
_cell.angle_beta   90.00
_cell.angle_gamma   90.00
#
_symmetry.space_group_name_H-M   'P 1'
#
loop_
_entity.id
_entity.type
_entity.pdbx_description
1 polymer ?
#
loop_
_entity_poly.entity_id
_entity_poly.type
_entity_poly.pdbx_seq_one_letter_code
_entity_poly.pdbx_strand_id
1 'polypeptide(L)'
;MCSTRSARCLSTLGDRFTSSDIYPMFCKDFAHDLCDRKFSYLPSSRAQNIEIFFKKCSNRRCLTCPKLDIDQVRNDDTLIPGCNNCIYLLKCTICDMKYVGQTSNTINIRINQHRHDIKKYLSHSSFKAEFEHFKRHSFDNISIKILDIVPDKNNRLSKENIFMLQYKTIIPYGLNDLSNSTQISPGNSCTFKLFHNTHHKTSRGSRGKRIKKRPSKSVSDLFSELEALELSFANSYLWAPVKNFVFSLRSNSLLDLFSNFGSFKSNNLHFKTLILDLLKQRLSKIPTKDPTKKLHFIFNFQHPTFDKIPFSSIFNYAQQFFPIKNICLQKTFKYNVPFGRKIFSYNNASSDTVNLKKTTNCFRDEDSYSQFIDKDSGHIVTGNLDIVENSDLKSIMLKGPKFRPMFHVSLPSILHKLLSNIDDFCLKTSNAFSIPIEVFIEWKWNLYYLLKKSLSFHYNNSECFDSFRFSNIKIAIEDLKSKFIITPIDKATNNYALI
;
A
#
# COMPACT_ATOMS: atom_id res chain seq x y z
N MET A 1 -14.62 -15.85 -40.69
CA MET A 1 -13.67 -15.59 -41.79
C MET A 1 -12.73 -14.47 -41.36
N CYS A 2 -11.46 -14.81 -41.19
CA CYS A 2 -10.37 -13.87 -40.96
C CYS A 2 -10.19 -12.94 -42.17
N SER A 3 -9.82 -11.67 -41.92
CA SER A 3 -8.76 -11.05 -42.72
C SER A 3 -8.01 -9.96 -41.92
N THR A 4 -6.71 -10.19 -41.90
CA THR A 4 -5.56 -9.42 -41.43
C THR A 4 -5.30 -8.09 -42.17
N ARG A 5 -4.67 -7.11 -41.50
CA ARG A 5 -3.39 -6.40 -41.86
C ARG A 5 -3.34 -5.02 -41.17
N SER A 6 -2.39 -4.76 -40.27
CA SER A 6 -1.01 -4.32 -40.49
C SER A 6 -0.86 -2.83 -40.90
N ALA A 7 -0.43 -2.03 -39.91
CA ALA A 7 0.49 -0.89 -39.92
C ALA A 7 0.79 -0.11 -41.24
N ARG A 8 0.71 1.23 -41.16
CA ARG A 8 1.73 2.15 -41.70
C ARG A 8 1.64 3.58 -41.13
N CYS A 9 2.79 3.99 -40.62
CA CYS A 9 3.40 5.29 -40.37
C CYS A 9 2.87 6.63 -40.97
N LEU A 10 3.16 7.67 -40.18
CA LEU A 10 3.75 8.99 -40.48
C LEU A 10 2.87 10.22 -40.78
N SER A 11 2.90 11.13 -39.79
CA SER A 11 3.16 12.59 -39.85
C SER A 11 2.38 13.47 -40.82
N THR A 12 1.61 14.43 -40.29
CA THR A 12 1.80 15.90 -40.34
C THR A 12 0.48 16.63 -40.05
N LEU A 13 0.58 17.90 -39.64
CA LEU A 13 -0.48 18.85 -39.24
C LEU A 13 -0.84 18.72 -37.74
N GLY A 14 -0.54 19.67 -36.87
CA GLY A 14 -0.42 21.12 -37.08
C GLY A 14 -1.43 21.79 -36.15
N ASP A 15 -0.91 22.38 -35.08
CA ASP A 15 -1.48 23.44 -34.24
C ASP A 15 -3.00 23.61 -34.10
N ARG A 16 -3.42 23.51 -32.82
CA ARG A 16 -4.47 24.26 -32.11
C ARG A 16 -5.46 23.34 -31.38
N PHE A 17 -5.12 22.96 -30.16
CA PHE A 17 -6.12 22.71 -29.12
C PHE A 17 -5.62 23.25 -27.78
N THR A 18 -6.18 24.40 -27.40
CA THR A 18 -6.13 24.93 -26.05
C THR A 18 -7.24 24.33 -25.20
N SER A 19 -6.95 24.25 -23.90
CA SER A 19 -7.87 24.11 -22.77
C SER A 19 -8.36 22.69 -22.45
N SER A 20 -8.33 22.42 -21.14
CA SER A 20 -9.30 21.67 -20.34
C SER A 20 -10.10 20.55 -21.01
N ASP A 21 -10.09 19.39 -20.34
CA ASP A 21 -11.01 18.27 -20.54
C ASP A 21 -10.61 17.25 -21.61
N ILE A 22 -9.54 16.50 -21.32
CA ILE A 22 -9.49 15.08 -21.68
C ILE A 22 -9.15 14.29 -20.41
N TYR A 23 -10.17 14.13 -19.57
CA TYR A 23 -10.21 13.08 -18.55
C TYR A 23 -10.37 11.73 -19.26
N PRO A 24 -9.48 10.73 -19.06
CA PRO A 24 -9.84 9.36 -19.37
C PRO A 24 -10.95 8.97 -18.39
N MET A 25 -12.18 8.91 -18.91
CA MET A 25 -13.40 8.55 -18.19
C MET A 25 -13.31 7.17 -17.51
N PHE A 26 -12.30 6.37 -17.85
CA PHE A 26 -12.02 5.05 -17.29
C PHE A 26 -11.36 5.02 -15.90
N CYS A 27 -10.88 6.15 -15.35
CA CYS A 27 -10.10 6.15 -14.10
C CYS A 27 -10.85 6.65 -12.86
N LYS A 28 -12.01 7.32 -13.01
CA LYS A 28 -12.83 7.74 -11.85
C LYS A 28 -13.52 6.54 -11.19
N ASP A 29 -14.02 5.60 -11.98
CA ASP A 29 -14.74 4.43 -11.46
C ASP A 29 -13.79 3.42 -10.81
N PHE A 30 -12.55 3.30 -11.30
CA PHE A 30 -11.58 2.33 -10.78
C PHE A 30 -10.98 2.73 -9.43
N ALA A 31 -10.78 4.03 -9.18
CA ALA A 31 -10.17 4.54 -7.95
C ALA A 31 -11.18 4.68 -6.79
N HIS A 32 -12.46 4.96 -7.08
CA HIS A 32 -13.50 4.97 -6.05
C HIS A 32 -13.77 3.55 -5.52
N ASP A 33 -13.77 2.55 -6.41
CA ASP A 33 -14.04 1.16 -6.04
C ASP A 33 -12.92 0.51 -5.19
N LEU A 34 -11.68 0.98 -5.29
CA LEU A 34 -10.55 0.40 -4.54
C LEU A 34 -10.33 1.03 -3.15
N CYS A 35 -10.76 2.27 -2.93
CA CYS A 35 -10.64 2.94 -1.63
C CYS A 35 -11.84 2.72 -0.71
N ASP A 36 -13.08 2.63 -1.25
CA ASP A 36 -14.27 2.38 -0.42
C ASP A 36 -14.41 0.91 0.00
N ARG A 37 -13.78 -0.03 -0.73
CA ARG A 37 -13.85 -1.47 -0.41
C ARG A 37 -12.81 -1.97 0.60
N LYS A 38 -11.78 -1.18 0.95
CA LYS A 38 -10.69 -1.65 1.84
C LYS A 38 -10.89 -1.37 3.33
N PHE A 39 -11.99 -0.76 3.76
CA PHE A 39 -12.25 -0.53 5.20
C PHE A 39 -13.68 -0.75 5.71
N SER A 40 -14.59 -1.31 4.91
CA SER A 40 -16.00 -1.53 5.32
C SER A 40 -16.51 -2.98 5.26
N TYR A 41 -15.70 -3.96 4.84
CA TYR A 41 -16.07 -5.39 4.90
C TYR A 41 -15.11 -6.22 5.77
N LEU A 42 -14.91 -5.78 7.02
CA LEU A 42 -15.10 -6.75 8.09
C LEU A 42 -16.55 -6.57 8.50
N PRO A 43 -17.46 -7.53 8.22
CA PRO A 43 -18.75 -7.50 8.89
C PRO A 43 -18.42 -7.40 10.38
N SER A 44 -19.05 -6.44 11.06
CA SER A 44 -19.16 -6.51 12.51
C SER A 44 -19.55 -7.95 12.87
N SER A 45 -19.12 -8.45 14.02
CA SER A 45 -19.44 -9.78 14.56
C SER A 45 -20.95 -10.04 14.79
N ARG A 46 -21.82 -9.30 14.13
CA ARG A 46 -23.24 -9.57 13.90
C ARG A 46 -23.45 -9.82 12.40
N ALA A 47 -23.02 -10.99 11.91
CA ALA A 47 -23.76 -11.57 10.80
C ALA A 47 -25.19 -11.77 11.33
N GLN A 48 -26.18 -11.11 10.73
CA GLN A 48 -27.56 -11.50 10.95
C GLN A 48 -27.63 -12.98 10.52
N ASN A 49 -27.66 -13.90 11.49
CA ASN A 49 -27.91 -15.30 11.21
C ASN A 49 -29.33 -15.36 10.67
N ILE A 50 -29.49 -15.31 9.35
CA ILE A 50 -30.73 -15.71 8.72
C ILE A 50 -30.87 -17.19 9.08
N GLU A 51 -31.82 -17.50 9.97
CA GLU A 51 -32.11 -18.88 10.31
C GLU A 51 -32.82 -19.52 9.11
N ILE A 52 -32.09 -20.28 8.31
CA ILE A 52 -32.62 -20.99 7.15
C ILE A 52 -33.07 -22.38 7.58
N PHE A 53 -34.36 -22.70 7.40
CA PHE A 53 -34.96 -23.98 7.76
C PHE A 53 -35.40 -24.79 6.54
N PHE A 54 -35.24 -26.13 6.59
CA PHE A 54 -35.60 -27.05 5.52
C PHE A 54 -36.39 -28.29 5.97
N LYS A 55 -37.26 -28.79 5.08
CA LYS A 55 -37.96 -30.07 5.23
C LYS A 55 -37.10 -31.16 4.62
N LYS A 56 -36.97 -32.30 5.32
CA LYS A 56 -36.41 -33.51 4.72
C LYS A 56 -37.29 -33.92 3.53
N CYS A 57 -36.67 -34.40 2.46
CA CYS A 57 -37.44 -34.96 1.36
C CYS A 57 -38.18 -36.23 1.81
N SER A 58 -39.34 -36.51 1.24
CA SER A 58 -40.13 -37.72 1.55
C SER A 58 -39.48 -39.04 1.10
N ASN A 59 -38.34 -38.97 0.40
CA ASN A 59 -37.63 -40.14 -0.09
C ASN A 59 -36.75 -40.78 1.00
N ARG A 60 -37.16 -41.95 1.49
CA ARG A 60 -36.43 -42.75 2.50
C ARG A 60 -35.03 -43.20 2.05
N ARG A 61 -34.75 -43.26 0.74
CA ARG A 61 -33.43 -43.63 0.18
C ARG A 61 -32.51 -42.42 -0.04
N CYS A 62 -32.91 -41.21 0.37
CA CYS A 62 -32.10 -40.02 0.18
C CYS A 62 -30.85 -40.04 1.08
N LEU A 63 -29.67 -40.05 0.49
CA LEU A 63 -28.39 -40.02 1.19
C LEU A 63 -27.96 -38.60 1.62
N THR A 64 -28.65 -37.56 1.17
CA THR A 64 -28.27 -36.15 1.45
C THR A 64 -28.97 -35.61 2.69
N CYS A 65 -30.26 -35.90 2.87
CA CYS A 65 -31.03 -35.42 4.03
C CYS A 65 -30.46 -35.84 5.40
N PRO A 66 -29.90 -37.05 5.59
CA PRO A 66 -29.27 -37.44 6.85
C PRO A 66 -27.98 -36.67 7.17
N LYS A 67 -27.39 -35.98 6.19
CA LYS A 67 -26.12 -35.26 6.31
C LYS A 67 -26.31 -33.76 6.51
N LEU A 68 -27.54 -33.24 6.41
CA LEU A 68 -27.85 -31.84 6.66
C LEU A 68 -27.76 -31.53 8.16
N ASP A 69 -27.25 -30.34 8.47
CA ASP A 69 -27.14 -29.82 9.84
C ASP A 69 -28.52 -29.81 10.54
N ILE A 70 -28.59 -30.39 11.74
CA ILE A 70 -29.84 -30.65 12.47
C ILE A 70 -30.52 -29.33 12.83
N ASP A 71 -29.73 -28.29 13.13
CA ASP A 71 -30.20 -26.96 13.49
C ASP A 71 -30.92 -26.24 12.32
N GLN A 72 -30.76 -26.74 11.08
CA GLN A 72 -31.45 -26.23 9.89
C GLN A 72 -32.69 -27.06 9.51
N VAL A 73 -33.06 -28.07 10.30
CA VAL A 73 -34.19 -28.96 10.00
C VAL A 73 -35.29 -28.77 11.05
N ARG A 74 -36.44 -28.24 10.65
CA ARG A 74 -37.67 -28.18 11.48
C ARG A 74 -38.72 -29.14 10.93
N ASN A 75 -39.69 -29.53 11.77
CA ASN A 75 -40.83 -30.40 11.39
C ASN A 75 -42.02 -29.60 10.81
N ASP A 76 -41.88 -28.28 10.65
CA ASP A 76 -42.98 -27.35 10.34
C ASP A 76 -43.30 -27.26 8.84
N ASP A 77 -44.49 -26.76 8.47
CA ASP A 77 -45.01 -26.80 7.10
C ASP A 77 -44.60 -25.61 6.21
N THR A 78 -43.83 -24.66 6.73
CA THR A 78 -43.34 -23.45 6.01
C THR A 78 -42.03 -23.65 5.23
N LEU A 79 -41.61 -24.90 5.04
CA LEU A 79 -40.26 -25.25 4.62
C LEU A 79 -40.11 -25.39 3.09
N ILE A 80 -39.06 -24.79 2.54
CA ILE A 80 -38.73 -24.80 1.10
C ILE A 80 -38.38 -26.23 0.64
N PRO A 81 -39.14 -26.83 -0.30
CA PRO A 81 -38.74 -28.09 -0.93
C PRO A 81 -37.53 -27.86 -1.84
N GLY A 82 -36.43 -28.58 -1.60
CA GLY A 82 -35.30 -28.61 -2.53
C GLY A 82 -34.58 -27.27 -2.69
N CYS A 83 -33.69 -26.95 -1.74
CA CYS A 83 -32.86 -25.75 -1.76
C CYS A 83 -32.03 -25.65 -3.06
N ASN A 84 -32.45 -24.80 -3.99
CA ASN A 84 -31.72 -24.43 -5.20
C ASN A 84 -31.06 -23.06 -5.02
N ASN A 85 -30.18 -22.68 -5.96
CA ASN A 85 -29.48 -21.39 -5.92
C ASN A 85 -28.77 -21.08 -4.59
N CYS A 86 -28.21 -22.10 -3.94
CA CYS A 86 -27.65 -21.96 -2.59
C CYS A 86 -26.13 -22.05 -2.58
N ILE A 87 -25.57 -21.52 -1.49
CA ILE A 87 -24.18 -21.69 -1.09
C ILE A 87 -24.19 -22.64 0.11
N TYR A 88 -23.33 -23.65 0.08
CA TYR A 88 -23.26 -24.68 1.10
C TYR A 88 -21.82 -24.88 1.57
N LEU A 89 -21.70 -25.38 2.80
CA LEU A 89 -20.47 -25.80 3.44
C LEU A 89 -20.51 -27.32 3.60
N LEU A 90 -19.55 -28.02 3.01
CA LEU A 90 -19.24 -29.39 3.35
C LEU A 90 -18.14 -29.39 4.41
N LYS A 91 -18.33 -30.18 5.47
CA LYS A 91 -17.33 -30.39 6.50
C LYS A 91 -17.10 -31.90 6.64
N CYS A 92 -15.84 -32.33 6.54
CA CYS A 92 -15.45 -33.71 6.82
C CYS A 92 -15.62 -33.99 8.32
N THR A 93 -16.32 -35.06 8.65
CA THR A 93 -16.58 -35.47 10.05
C THR A 93 -15.39 -36.22 10.68
N ILE A 94 -14.41 -36.65 9.87
CA ILE A 94 -13.19 -37.33 10.35
C ILE A 94 -12.10 -36.35 10.76
N CYS A 95 -11.88 -35.27 9.99
CA CYS A 95 -10.73 -34.37 10.17
C CYS A 95 -11.07 -32.87 10.12
N ASP A 96 -12.35 -32.52 10.13
CA ASP A 96 -12.86 -31.15 10.13
C ASP A 96 -12.48 -30.26 8.92
N MET A 97 -11.86 -30.82 7.88
CA MET A 97 -11.59 -30.11 6.63
C MET A 97 -12.89 -29.66 5.95
N LYS A 98 -12.87 -28.47 5.36
CA LYS A 98 -14.06 -27.81 4.85
C LYS A 98 -13.94 -27.44 3.37
N TYR A 99 -15.08 -27.47 2.70
CA TYR A 99 -15.27 -27.03 1.33
C TYR A 99 -16.52 -26.13 1.26
N VAL A 100 -16.43 -24.98 0.61
CA VAL A 100 -17.58 -24.14 0.28
C VAL A 100 -17.89 -24.31 -1.19
N GLY A 101 -19.16 -24.50 -1.54
CA GLY A 101 -19.58 -24.56 -2.93
C GLY A 101 -20.90 -23.84 -3.15
N GLN A 102 -21.17 -23.46 -4.39
CA GLN A 102 -22.49 -23.02 -4.83
C GLN A 102 -23.16 -23.99 -5.81
N THR A 103 -24.48 -23.88 -5.94
CA THR A 103 -25.26 -24.61 -6.94
C THR A 103 -26.48 -23.82 -7.36
N SER A 104 -26.81 -23.83 -8.67
CA SER A 104 -28.13 -23.43 -9.17
C SER A 104 -29.15 -24.56 -9.08
N ASN A 105 -28.69 -25.81 -9.13
CA ASN A 105 -29.53 -27.00 -8.96
C ASN A 105 -29.91 -27.21 -7.48
N THR A 106 -30.89 -28.07 -7.23
CA THR A 106 -31.22 -28.47 -5.87
C THR A 106 -30.03 -29.16 -5.19
N ILE A 107 -29.86 -28.91 -3.89
CA ILE A 107 -28.68 -29.38 -3.14
C ILE A 107 -28.50 -30.90 -3.22
N ASN A 108 -29.58 -31.70 -3.18
CA ASN A 108 -29.49 -33.15 -3.29
C ASN A 108 -28.85 -33.61 -4.60
N ILE A 109 -29.15 -32.94 -5.72
CA ILE A 109 -28.54 -33.23 -7.03
C ILE A 109 -27.05 -32.89 -6.99
N ARG A 110 -26.69 -31.70 -6.46
CA ARG A 110 -25.28 -31.27 -6.40
C ARG A 110 -24.42 -32.23 -5.56
N ILE A 111 -24.94 -32.70 -4.43
CA ILE A 111 -24.24 -33.64 -3.56
C ILE A 111 -24.09 -35.02 -4.22
N ASN A 112 -25.09 -35.46 -4.99
CA ASN A 112 -24.98 -36.69 -5.77
C ASN A 112 -23.97 -36.57 -6.93
N GLN A 113 -23.86 -35.38 -7.54
CA GLN A 113 -22.82 -35.10 -8.53
C GLN A 113 -21.43 -35.20 -7.89
N HIS A 114 -21.21 -34.59 -6.72
CA HIS A 114 -19.95 -34.75 -5.99
C HIS A 114 -19.62 -36.21 -5.70
N ARG A 115 -20.57 -37.01 -5.18
CA ARG A 115 -20.39 -38.46 -4.98
C ARG A 115 -19.94 -39.16 -6.25
N HIS A 116 -20.61 -38.88 -7.35
CA HIS A 116 -20.33 -39.50 -8.64
C HIS A 116 -18.95 -39.10 -9.17
N ASP A 117 -18.64 -37.82 -9.16
CA ASP A 117 -17.41 -37.25 -9.67
C ASP A 117 -16.20 -37.74 -8.88
N ILE A 118 -16.31 -37.80 -7.55
CA ILE A 118 -15.25 -38.32 -6.67
C ILE A 118 -15.01 -39.82 -6.91
N LYS A 119 -16.07 -40.60 -7.10
CA LYS A 119 -15.96 -42.04 -7.40
C LYS A 119 -15.27 -42.28 -8.75
N LYS A 120 -15.57 -41.44 -9.75
CA LYS A 120 -14.95 -41.52 -11.09
C LYS A 120 -13.59 -40.86 -11.19
N TYR A 121 -13.25 -39.98 -10.25
CA TYR A 121 -11.99 -39.23 -10.29
C TYR A 121 -10.82 -40.20 -10.36
N LEU A 122 -9.88 -39.95 -11.26
CA LEU A 122 -8.60 -40.64 -11.32
C LEU A 122 -7.53 -39.64 -10.88
N SER A 123 -6.67 -40.06 -9.94
CA SER A 123 -5.65 -39.21 -9.30
C SER A 123 -4.60 -38.64 -10.27
N HIS A 124 -4.60 -39.09 -11.53
CA HIS A 124 -3.76 -38.58 -12.62
C HIS A 124 -4.40 -37.44 -13.44
N SER A 125 -5.68 -37.14 -13.21
CA SER A 125 -6.36 -35.96 -13.79
C SER A 125 -6.06 -34.70 -12.97
N SER A 126 -6.38 -33.51 -13.50
CA SER A 126 -6.10 -32.23 -12.83
C SER A 126 -6.39 -32.27 -11.32
N PHE A 127 -5.42 -31.87 -10.51
CA PHE A 127 -5.49 -31.99 -9.06
C PHE A 127 -6.71 -31.22 -8.52
N LYS A 128 -7.56 -31.92 -7.77
CA LYS A 128 -8.71 -31.36 -7.05
C LYS A 128 -8.65 -31.81 -5.60
N ALA A 129 -8.35 -30.89 -4.67
CA ALA A 129 -8.11 -31.30 -3.29
C ALA A 129 -9.33 -31.91 -2.61
N GLU A 130 -10.54 -31.39 -2.88
CA GLU A 130 -11.79 -32.00 -2.41
C GLU A 130 -11.88 -33.48 -2.80
N PHE A 131 -11.52 -33.83 -4.04
CA PHE A 131 -11.69 -35.18 -4.56
C PHE A 131 -10.62 -36.12 -4.01
N GLU A 132 -9.36 -35.66 -3.99
CA GLU A 132 -8.25 -36.37 -3.36
C GLU A 132 -8.50 -36.64 -1.87
N HIS A 133 -9.12 -35.69 -1.18
CA HIS A 133 -9.49 -35.82 0.22
C HIS A 133 -10.56 -36.90 0.43
N PHE A 134 -11.68 -36.80 -0.28
CA PHE A 134 -12.82 -37.70 -0.08
C PHE A 134 -12.65 -39.09 -0.69
N LYS A 135 -11.63 -39.32 -1.52
CA LYS A 135 -11.15 -40.67 -1.83
C LYS A 135 -10.57 -41.39 -0.62
N ARG A 136 -9.92 -40.66 0.29
CA ARG A 136 -9.30 -41.22 1.50
C ARG A 136 -10.32 -41.35 2.63
N HIS A 137 -11.10 -40.30 2.88
CA HIS A 137 -12.03 -40.25 4.02
C HIS A 137 -13.44 -40.74 3.71
N SER A 138 -13.74 -41.18 2.48
CA SER A 138 -15.09 -41.40 1.94
C SER A 138 -15.95 -40.14 1.95
N PHE A 139 -16.64 -39.88 0.84
CA PHE A 139 -17.56 -38.74 0.74
C PHE A 139 -18.81 -38.89 1.63
N ASP A 140 -19.09 -40.08 2.16
CA ASP A 140 -20.21 -40.25 3.09
C ASP A 140 -19.93 -39.67 4.49
N ASN A 141 -18.67 -39.39 4.81
CA ASN A 141 -18.26 -38.81 6.08
C ASN A 141 -18.30 -37.28 6.08
N ILE A 142 -19.41 -36.71 5.60
CA ILE A 142 -19.64 -35.26 5.50
C ILE A 142 -20.80 -34.79 6.39
N SER A 143 -20.74 -33.55 6.84
CA SER A 143 -21.89 -32.76 7.27
C SER A 143 -22.09 -31.58 6.33
N ILE A 144 -23.33 -31.27 5.99
CA ILE A 144 -23.73 -30.25 5.02
C ILE A 144 -24.47 -29.14 5.77
N LYS A 145 -23.99 -27.91 5.61
CA LYS A 145 -24.67 -26.71 6.12
C LYS A 145 -24.97 -25.77 4.98
N ILE A 146 -26.21 -25.32 4.85
CA ILE A 146 -26.55 -24.26 3.90
C ILE A 146 -26.15 -22.92 4.52
N LEU A 147 -25.36 -22.14 3.79
CA LEU A 147 -24.86 -20.85 4.25
C LEU A 147 -25.76 -19.70 3.81
N ASP A 148 -26.28 -19.76 2.58
CA ASP A 148 -27.12 -18.71 2.01
C ASP A 148 -27.90 -19.22 0.78
N ILE A 149 -28.99 -18.54 0.42
CA ILE A 149 -29.78 -18.77 -0.80
C ILE A 149 -29.75 -17.49 -1.63
N VAL A 150 -29.11 -17.54 -2.78
CA VAL A 150 -28.83 -16.38 -3.63
C VAL A 150 -29.22 -16.72 -5.07
N PRO A 151 -30.40 -16.31 -5.55
CA PRO A 151 -30.86 -16.60 -6.91
C PRO A 151 -29.90 -16.09 -8.00
N ASP A 152 -29.44 -14.86 -7.85
CA ASP A 152 -28.52 -14.22 -8.80
C ASP A 152 -27.13 -14.90 -8.80
N LYS A 153 -26.65 -15.25 -9.99
CA LYS A 153 -25.39 -15.99 -10.16
C LYS A 153 -24.17 -15.17 -9.75
N ASN A 154 -24.11 -13.89 -10.10
CA ASN A 154 -22.93 -13.05 -9.88
C ASN A 154 -22.75 -12.75 -8.38
N ASN A 155 -23.85 -12.44 -7.70
CA ASN A 155 -23.91 -12.28 -6.26
C ASN A 155 -23.59 -13.58 -5.54
N ARG A 156 -24.08 -14.72 -6.04
CA ARG A 156 -23.78 -16.05 -5.47
C ARG A 156 -22.29 -16.38 -5.56
N LEU A 157 -21.63 -16.12 -6.69
CA LEU A 157 -20.18 -16.29 -6.84
C LEU A 157 -19.39 -15.36 -5.91
N SER A 158 -19.83 -14.11 -5.79
CA SER A 158 -19.18 -13.13 -4.91
C SER A 158 -19.30 -13.53 -3.43
N LYS A 159 -20.48 -13.98 -3.00
CA LYS A 159 -20.73 -14.48 -1.64
C LYS A 159 -20.02 -15.81 -1.38
N GLU A 160 -19.91 -16.71 -2.35
CA GLU A 160 -19.13 -17.95 -2.25
C GLU A 160 -17.66 -17.64 -1.89
N ASN A 161 -17.06 -16.65 -2.57
CA ASN A 161 -15.70 -16.18 -2.26
C ASN A 161 -15.57 -15.66 -0.82
N ILE A 162 -16.55 -14.88 -0.35
CA ILE A 162 -16.58 -14.37 1.03
C ILE A 162 -16.64 -15.53 2.02
N PHE A 163 -17.51 -16.51 1.78
CA PHE A 163 -17.62 -17.69 2.65
C PHE A 163 -16.38 -18.58 2.62
N MET A 164 -15.71 -18.74 1.47
CA MET A 164 -14.41 -19.44 1.41
C MET A 164 -13.37 -18.79 2.33
N LEU A 165 -13.34 -17.46 2.38
CA LEU A 165 -12.46 -16.72 3.28
C LEU A 165 -12.86 -16.86 4.75
N GLN A 166 -14.15 -16.67 5.04
CA GLN A 166 -14.71 -16.74 6.39
C GLN A 166 -14.51 -18.12 7.04
N TYR A 167 -14.77 -19.19 6.29
CA TYR A 167 -14.67 -20.58 6.77
C TYR A 167 -13.28 -21.19 6.56
N LYS A 168 -12.34 -20.43 5.99
CA LYS A 168 -10.95 -20.84 5.75
C LYS A 168 -10.83 -22.09 4.88
N THR A 169 -11.65 -22.19 3.84
CA THR A 169 -11.77 -23.42 3.06
C THR A 169 -10.77 -23.49 1.91
N ILE A 170 -9.92 -22.49 1.70
CA ILE A 170 -8.95 -22.46 0.61
C ILE A 170 -7.73 -23.33 0.95
N ILE A 171 -7.22 -24.07 -0.02
CA ILE A 171 -5.96 -24.82 0.10
C ILE A 171 -4.80 -23.89 0.54
N PRO A 172 -3.94 -24.33 1.46
CA PRO A 172 -3.86 -25.69 2.03
C PRO A 172 -4.68 -25.91 3.32
N TYR A 173 -5.46 -24.94 3.78
CA TYR A 173 -6.19 -25.03 5.06
C TYR A 173 -7.62 -25.55 4.94
N GLY A 174 -8.13 -25.65 3.71
CA GLY A 174 -9.36 -26.36 3.36
C GLY A 174 -9.24 -27.04 2.00
N LEU A 175 -10.38 -27.29 1.36
CA LEU A 175 -10.51 -28.13 0.17
C LEU A 175 -10.82 -27.35 -1.13
N ASN A 176 -11.02 -26.03 -1.07
CA ASN A 176 -11.27 -25.19 -2.24
C ASN A 176 -9.96 -24.83 -2.97
N ASP A 177 -9.95 -25.04 -4.29
CA ASP A 177 -8.88 -24.63 -5.21
C ASP A 177 -9.02 -23.17 -5.64
N LEU A 178 -7.92 -22.41 -5.60
CA LEU A 178 -7.85 -21.01 -6.05
C LEU A 178 -7.95 -20.85 -7.58
N SER A 179 -7.70 -21.91 -8.35
CA SER A 179 -7.73 -21.87 -9.82
C SER A 179 -9.12 -21.52 -10.38
N ASN A 180 -10.18 -21.75 -9.60
CA ASN A 180 -11.56 -21.52 -10.02
C ASN A 180 -12.12 -20.16 -9.56
N SER A 181 -11.43 -19.46 -8.64
CA SER A 181 -11.81 -18.13 -8.20
C SER A 181 -11.17 -17.06 -9.08
N THR A 182 -11.91 -16.55 -10.05
CA THR A 182 -11.49 -15.50 -11.01
C THR A 182 -11.08 -14.16 -10.38
N GLN A 183 -11.14 -14.02 -9.05
CA GLN A 183 -10.88 -12.75 -8.34
C GLN A 183 -9.70 -12.80 -7.35
N ILE A 184 -9.03 -13.95 -7.18
CA ILE A 184 -7.84 -14.04 -6.32
C ILE A 184 -6.64 -14.34 -7.23
N SER A 185 -5.91 -13.29 -7.59
CA SER A 185 -4.78 -13.37 -8.53
C SER A 185 -3.80 -14.50 -8.13
N PRO A 186 -3.53 -15.49 -9.00
CA PRO A 186 -2.71 -16.67 -8.66
C PRO A 186 -1.22 -16.39 -8.45
N GLY A 187 -0.78 -15.15 -8.63
CA GLY A 187 0.63 -14.85 -8.90
C GLY A 187 1.55 -14.72 -7.70
N ASN A 188 1.08 -14.55 -6.45
CA ASN A 188 1.98 -14.30 -5.31
C ASN A 188 1.38 -14.41 -3.90
N SER A 189 0.13 -14.85 -3.72
CA SER A 189 -0.51 -14.85 -2.40
C SER A 189 -0.15 -16.11 -1.60
N CYS A 190 0.38 -15.91 -0.39
CA CYS A 190 0.51 -16.95 0.61
C CYS A 190 -0.85 -17.07 1.33
N THR A 191 -1.53 -18.22 1.19
CA THR A 191 -2.85 -18.48 1.79
C THR A 191 -2.81 -18.29 3.31
N PHE A 192 -1.68 -18.59 3.97
CA PHE A 192 -1.50 -18.33 5.39
C PHE A 192 -1.88 -16.89 5.77
N LYS A 193 -1.48 -15.89 4.96
CA LYS A 193 -1.75 -14.46 5.22
C LYS A 193 -3.24 -14.13 5.14
N LEU A 194 -3.98 -14.80 4.26
CA LEU A 194 -5.43 -14.62 4.11
C LEU A 194 -6.19 -14.99 5.39
N PHE A 195 -5.76 -16.04 6.09
CA PHE A 195 -6.48 -16.59 7.25
C PHE A 195 -5.90 -16.20 8.62
N HIS A 196 -4.66 -15.74 8.63
CA HIS A 196 -3.90 -15.49 9.86
C HIS A 196 -3.33 -14.07 9.88
N ASN A 197 -4.08 -13.11 9.33
CA ASN A 197 -3.74 -11.69 9.40
C ASN A 197 -3.40 -11.31 10.86
N THR A 198 -2.11 -11.04 11.09
CA THR A 198 -1.61 -10.50 12.34
C THR A 198 -2.00 -9.03 12.41
N HIS A 199 -3.27 -8.75 12.63
CA HIS A 199 -3.64 -7.51 13.29
C HIS A 199 -3.02 -7.61 14.68
N HIS A 200 -1.88 -6.96 14.86
CA HIS A 200 -1.32 -6.68 16.16
C HIS A 200 -2.35 -5.81 16.90
N LYS A 201 -3.34 -6.44 17.53
CA LYS A 201 -3.81 -5.93 18.82
C LYS A 201 -2.59 -6.05 19.71
N THR A 202 -1.96 -4.92 19.98
CA THR A 202 -0.91 -4.77 20.99
C THR A 202 -1.53 -5.00 22.36
N SER A 203 -1.97 -6.23 22.66
CA SER A 203 -2.10 -6.65 24.04
C SER A 203 -0.69 -6.81 24.58
N ARG A 204 -0.23 -5.80 25.31
CA ARG A 204 0.92 -5.97 26.22
C ARG A 204 0.55 -7.10 27.18
N GLY A 205 1.32 -8.19 27.15
CA GLY A 205 1.14 -9.38 28.01
C GLY A 205 0.75 -10.61 27.16
N SER A 206 1.44 -11.73 27.21
CA SER A 206 2.40 -12.29 28.15
C SER A 206 3.72 -12.65 27.44
N ARG A 207 4.82 -12.80 28.18
CA ARG A 207 6.08 -13.37 27.67
C ARG A 207 5.83 -14.82 27.25
N GLY A 208 5.29 -15.03 26.05
CA GLY A 208 5.16 -16.35 25.46
C GLY A 208 6.53 -17.04 25.43
N LYS A 209 6.56 -18.31 25.85
CA LYS A 209 7.78 -19.12 25.86
C LYS A 209 8.47 -19.01 24.50
N ARG A 210 9.70 -18.50 24.49
CA ARG A 210 10.53 -18.41 23.29
C ARG A 210 10.72 -19.83 22.76
N ILE A 211 10.18 -20.14 21.58
CA ILE A 211 10.39 -21.44 20.92
C ILE A 211 11.91 -21.61 20.76
N LYS A 212 12.47 -22.65 21.40
CA LYS A 212 13.90 -22.97 21.28
C LYS A 212 14.19 -23.31 19.82
N LYS A 213 15.09 -22.56 19.17
CA LYS A 213 15.48 -22.79 17.77
C LYS A 213 16.29 -24.08 17.66
N ARG A 214 15.87 -24.97 16.77
CA ARG A 214 16.54 -26.26 16.52
C ARG A 214 17.97 -26.08 16.00
N PRO A 215 18.89 -27.03 16.28
CA PRO A 215 20.23 -27.05 15.65
C PRO A 215 20.12 -27.06 14.11
N SER A 216 21.18 -26.61 13.43
CA SER A 216 21.25 -26.73 11.97
C SER A 216 21.31 -28.21 11.60
N LYS A 217 20.44 -28.65 10.70
CA LYS A 217 20.41 -30.02 10.16
C LYS A 217 20.67 -29.99 8.65
N SER A 218 21.10 -31.11 8.09
CA SER A 218 21.23 -31.26 6.64
C SER A 218 19.85 -31.28 5.97
N VAL A 219 19.78 -30.99 4.67
CA VAL A 219 18.53 -31.07 3.90
C VAL A 219 17.94 -32.49 3.95
N SER A 220 18.79 -33.52 3.89
CA SER A 220 18.35 -34.92 3.97
C SER A 220 17.62 -35.20 5.27
N ASP A 221 18.15 -34.76 6.41
CA ASP A 221 17.51 -34.95 7.71
C ASP A 221 16.17 -34.19 7.80
N LEU A 222 16.09 -33.00 7.19
CA LEU A 222 14.86 -32.21 7.13
C LEU A 222 13.79 -32.92 6.29
N PHE A 223 14.17 -33.57 5.19
CA PHE A 223 13.25 -34.36 4.37
C PHE A 223 12.74 -35.59 5.13
N SER A 224 13.59 -36.33 5.83
CA SER A 224 13.14 -37.46 6.65
C SER A 224 12.16 -37.05 7.75
N GLU A 225 12.35 -35.89 8.38
CA GLU A 225 11.36 -35.37 9.34
C GLU A 225 10.04 -34.96 8.66
N LEU A 226 10.08 -34.41 7.45
CA LEU A 226 8.89 -34.07 6.69
C LEU A 226 8.12 -35.32 6.25
N GLU A 227 8.80 -36.39 5.86
CA GLU A 227 8.19 -37.68 5.53
C GLU A 227 7.47 -38.29 6.75
N ALA A 228 8.10 -38.24 7.94
CA ALA A 228 7.46 -38.68 9.17
C ALA A 228 6.20 -37.84 9.51
N LEU A 229 6.26 -36.53 9.28
CA LEU A 229 5.10 -35.64 9.44
C LEU A 229 4.01 -35.91 8.41
N GLU A 230 4.38 -36.28 7.17
CA GLU A 230 3.42 -36.62 6.11
C GLU A 230 2.52 -37.78 6.52
N LEU A 231 3.08 -38.82 7.15
CA LEU A 231 2.31 -39.95 7.66
C LEU A 231 1.26 -39.51 8.69
N SER A 232 1.65 -38.63 9.63
CA SER A 232 0.71 -38.09 10.63
C SER A 232 -0.35 -37.17 10.02
N PHE A 233 0.03 -36.41 8.99
CA PHE A 233 -0.83 -35.48 8.28
C PHE A 233 -1.85 -36.22 7.41
N ALA A 234 -1.45 -37.30 6.74
CA ALA A 234 -2.31 -38.08 5.86
C ALA A 234 -3.58 -38.60 6.55
N ASN A 235 -3.49 -38.89 7.85
CA ASN A 235 -4.61 -39.41 8.64
C ASN A 235 -5.44 -38.30 9.32
N SER A 236 -4.77 -37.24 9.79
CA SER A 236 -5.42 -36.26 10.68
C SER A 236 -5.68 -34.90 10.02
N TYR A 237 -4.99 -34.58 8.92
CA TYR A 237 -4.93 -33.24 8.31
C TYR A 237 -4.57 -32.12 9.30
N LEU A 238 -4.00 -32.46 10.46
CA LEU A 238 -3.55 -31.50 11.44
C LEU A 238 -2.29 -30.81 10.93
N TRP A 239 -2.43 -29.55 10.54
CA TRP A 239 -1.33 -28.75 10.02
C TRP A 239 -0.45 -28.14 11.13
N ALA A 240 -0.89 -28.19 12.41
CA ALA A 240 -0.17 -27.59 13.53
C ALA A 240 1.23 -28.20 13.79
N PRO A 241 1.44 -29.54 13.75
CA PRO A 241 2.77 -30.15 13.82
C PRO A 241 3.69 -29.66 12.69
N VAL A 242 3.17 -29.58 11.46
CA VAL A 242 3.92 -29.11 10.28
C VAL A 242 4.31 -27.64 10.43
N LYS A 243 3.38 -26.79 10.87
CA LYS A 243 3.67 -25.40 11.22
C LYS A 243 4.77 -25.31 12.27
N ASN A 244 4.65 -26.06 13.37
CA ASN A 244 5.62 -26.01 14.46
C ASN A 244 7.01 -26.43 13.98
N PHE A 245 7.09 -27.47 13.14
CA PHE A 245 8.33 -27.87 12.46
C PHE A 245 8.93 -26.71 11.67
N VAL A 246 8.21 -26.17 10.66
CA VAL A 246 8.69 -25.10 9.78
C VAL A 246 9.03 -23.83 10.58
N PHE A 247 8.26 -23.51 11.62
CA PHE A 247 8.45 -22.31 12.45
C PHE A 247 9.61 -22.43 13.45
N SER A 248 10.03 -23.66 13.79
CA SER A 248 11.18 -23.92 14.65
C SER A 248 12.54 -23.85 13.94
N LEU A 249 12.55 -23.92 12.60
CA LEU A 249 13.77 -23.90 11.79
C LEU A 249 14.55 -22.58 11.91
N ARG A 250 15.88 -22.66 11.79
CA ARG A 250 16.76 -21.48 11.65
C ARG A 250 16.71 -20.96 10.21
N SER A 251 17.11 -19.70 10.02
CA SER A 251 17.06 -19.03 8.71
C SER A 251 17.82 -19.80 7.62
N ASN A 252 19.01 -20.30 7.93
CA ASN A 252 19.84 -21.04 6.97
C ASN A 252 19.17 -22.35 6.55
N SER A 253 18.71 -23.17 7.51
CA SER A 253 17.97 -24.42 7.23
C SER A 253 16.64 -24.17 6.50
N LEU A 254 15.99 -23.03 6.73
CA LEU A 254 14.76 -22.65 6.04
C LEU A 254 15.03 -22.32 4.57
N LEU A 255 16.10 -21.56 4.29
CA LEU A 255 16.53 -21.22 2.92
C LEU A 255 16.98 -22.49 2.17
N ASP A 256 17.79 -23.32 2.82
CA ASP A 256 18.30 -24.56 2.26
C ASP A 256 17.16 -25.55 1.93
N LEU A 257 16.20 -25.70 2.85
CA LEU A 257 14.99 -26.49 2.60
C LEU A 257 14.15 -25.93 1.45
N PHE A 258 13.98 -24.60 1.35
CA PHE A 258 13.19 -23.99 0.29
C PHE A 258 13.84 -24.15 -1.09
N SER A 259 15.15 -23.91 -1.19
CA SER A 259 15.92 -24.06 -2.43
C SER A 259 15.88 -25.50 -2.97
N ASN A 260 15.91 -26.47 -2.06
CA ASN A 260 15.88 -27.89 -2.42
C ASN A 260 14.47 -28.48 -2.44
N PHE A 261 13.42 -27.73 -2.09
CA PHE A 261 12.06 -28.30 -1.94
C PHE A 261 11.51 -28.94 -3.23
N GLY A 262 12.02 -28.53 -4.40
CA GLY A 262 11.69 -29.17 -5.68
C GLY A 262 12.01 -30.67 -5.72
N SER A 263 13.09 -31.10 -5.07
CA SER A 263 13.51 -32.51 -5.02
C SER A 263 12.81 -33.34 -3.94
N PHE A 264 12.00 -32.70 -3.07
CA PHE A 264 11.21 -33.40 -2.06
C PHE A 264 10.13 -34.27 -2.72
N LYS A 265 10.28 -35.59 -2.57
CA LYS A 265 9.36 -36.61 -3.10
C LYS A 265 8.24 -36.82 -2.08
N SER A 266 7.06 -36.29 -2.38
CA SER A 266 5.84 -36.49 -1.60
C SER A 266 4.70 -36.80 -2.55
N ASN A 267 3.97 -37.87 -2.27
CA ASN A 267 2.79 -38.28 -3.02
C ASN A 267 1.54 -37.52 -2.57
N ASN A 268 1.60 -36.83 -1.44
CA ASN A 268 0.54 -35.98 -0.94
C ASN A 268 0.73 -34.52 -1.39
N LEU A 269 0.13 -34.17 -2.53
CA LEU A 269 0.22 -32.82 -3.08
C LEU A 269 -0.38 -31.75 -2.15
N HIS A 270 -1.39 -32.10 -1.34
CA HIS A 270 -1.94 -31.21 -0.31
C HIS A 270 -0.87 -30.86 0.74
N PHE A 271 -0.18 -31.88 1.26
CA PHE A 271 0.91 -31.70 2.23
C PHE A 271 2.07 -30.88 1.65
N LYS A 272 2.46 -31.17 0.40
CA LYS A 272 3.48 -30.38 -0.32
C LYS A 272 3.09 -28.90 -0.45
N THR A 273 1.82 -28.63 -0.73
CA THR A 273 1.28 -27.26 -0.85
C THR A 273 1.25 -26.54 0.51
N LEU A 274 0.92 -27.25 1.59
CA LEU A 274 0.98 -26.73 2.97
C LEU A 274 2.39 -26.28 3.34
N ILE A 275 3.39 -27.11 3.10
CA ILE A 275 4.78 -26.77 3.42
C ILE A 275 5.24 -25.56 2.61
N LEU A 276 4.97 -25.53 1.30
CA LEU A 276 5.31 -24.38 0.45
C LEU A 276 4.69 -23.09 0.95
N ASP A 277 3.41 -23.12 1.35
CA ASP A 277 2.73 -21.94 1.90
C ASP A 277 3.38 -21.46 3.20
N LEU A 278 3.69 -22.38 4.12
CA LEU A 278 4.36 -22.07 5.40
C LEU A 278 5.80 -21.56 5.20
N LEU A 279 6.56 -22.12 4.25
CA LEU A 279 7.90 -21.67 3.88
C LEU A 279 7.85 -20.26 3.31
N LYS A 280 6.97 -19.98 2.33
CA LYS A 280 6.77 -18.64 1.75
C LYS A 280 6.42 -17.62 2.84
N GLN A 281 5.53 -17.98 3.76
CA GLN A 281 5.18 -17.10 4.88
C GLN A 281 6.40 -16.75 5.73
N ARG A 282 7.20 -17.76 6.11
CA ARG A 282 8.36 -17.59 6.98
C ARG A 282 9.50 -16.84 6.31
N LEU A 283 9.77 -17.13 5.04
CA LEU A 283 10.76 -16.41 4.23
C LEU A 283 10.37 -14.94 4.04
N SER A 284 9.08 -14.64 3.85
CA SER A 284 8.62 -13.24 3.76
C SER A 284 8.82 -12.41 5.04
N LYS A 285 9.10 -13.08 6.18
CA LYS A 285 9.42 -12.44 7.47
C LYS A 285 10.92 -12.44 7.78
N ILE A 286 11.74 -13.18 7.04
CA ILE A 286 13.17 -12.98 7.09
C ILE A 286 13.40 -11.62 6.42
N PRO A 287 13.97 -10.63 7.13
CA PRO A 287 14.39 -9.41 6.46
C PRO A 287 15.36 -9.86 5.39
N THR A 288 14.99 -9.76 4.12
CA THR A 288 15.99 -9.81 3.07
C THR A 288 16.91 -8.64 3.40
N LYS A 289 18.17 -8.93 3.74
CA LYS A 289 19.22 -7.94 3.58
C LYS A 289 19.43 -7.79 2.07
N ASP A 290 18.40 -7.38 1.34
CA ASP A 290 18.62 -6.82 0.02
C ASP A 290 19.08 -5.39 0.24
N PRO A 291 20.14 -4.95 -0.43
CA PRO A 291 20.43 -3.53 -0.51
C PRO A 291 19.32 -2.91 -1.35
N THR A 292 18.17 -2.57 -0.74
CA THR A 292 17.11 -1.83 -1.44
C THR A 292 17.75 -0.55 -1.92
N LYS A 293 17.93 -0.41 -3.23
CA LYS A 293 18.42 0.83 -3.81
C LYS A 293 17.42 1.91 -3.40
N LYS A 294 17.88 2.83 -2.55
CA LYS A 294 17.06 3.94 -2.06
C LYS A 294 16.88 4.92 -3.21
N LEU A 295 15.64 5.15 -3.60
CA LEU A 295 15.32 6.13 -4.62
C LEU A 295 14.66 7.33 -3.96
N HIS A 296 15.30 8.50 -4.08
CA HIS A 296 14.86 9.71 -3.43
C HIS A 296 13.84 10.44 -4.29
N PHE A 297 12.60 10.52 -3.81
CA PHE A 297 11.58 11.40 -4.35
C PHE A 297 11.80 12.80 -3.78
N ILE A 298 12.28 13.72 -4.63
CA ILE A 298 12.65 15.08 -4.23
C ILE A 298 11.48 16.03 -4.47
N PHE A 299 10.93 16.57 -3.38
CA PHE A 299 10.03 17.70 -3.43
C PHE A 299 10.84 18.99 -3.55
N ASN A 300 10.69 19.70 -4.67
CA ASN A 300 11.36 20.96 -4.99
C ASN A 300 10.76 22.17 -4.24
N PHE A 301 9.90 21.92 -3.25
CA PHE A 301 9.30 22.92 -2.38
C PHE A 301 8.97 22.29 -1.03
N GLN A 302 8.84 23.13 -0.01
CA GLN A 302 8.43 22.74 1.34
C GLN A 302 7.18 23.54 1.73
N HIS A 303 6.26 22.88 2.43
CA HIS A 303 5.08 23.50 3.02
C HIS A 303 4.84 22.88 4.40
N PRO A 304 4.38 23.63 5.43
CA PRO A 304 4.25 23.09 6.78
C PRO A 304 3.22 21.94 6.86
N THR A 305 2.21 21.97 5.99
CA THR A 305 1.25 20.87 5.83
C THR A 305 1.94 19.54 5.53
N PHE A 306 3.11 19.53 4.88
CA PHE A 306 3.83 18.30 4.56
C PHE A 306 4.32 17.55 5.81
N ASP A 307 4.56 18.26 6.92
CA ASP A 307 4.98 17.62 8.17
C ASP A 307 3.84 16.78 8.78
N LYS A 308 2.59 17.14 8.48
CA LYS A 308 1.39 16.43 8.92
C LYS A 308 1.02 15.24 8.02
N ILE A 309 1.63 15.12 6.83
CA ILE A 309 1.29 14.07 5.86
C ILE A 309 1.97 12.74 6.21
N PRO A 310 1.23 11.61 6.27
CA PRO A 310 1.77 10.28 6.53
C PRO A 310 2.44 9.69 5.27
N PHE A 311 3.50 10.34 4.79
CA PHE A 311 4.23 9.97 3.58
C PHE A 311 4.68 8.51 3.57
N SER A 312 5.10 7.95 4.71
CA SER A 312 5.52 6.55 4.80
C SER A 312 4.40 5.58 4.41
N SER A 313 3.18 5.82 4.90
CA SER A 313 2.01 4.99 4.58
C SER A 313 1.61 5.17 3.11
N ILE A 314 1.61 6.41 2.62
CA ILE A 314 1.27 6.73 1.23
C ILE A 314 2.26 6.10 0.26
N PHE A 315 3.56 6.22 0.52
CA PHE A 315 4.61 5.65 -0.33
C PHE A 315 4.59 4.13 -0.30
N ASN A 316 4.38 3.52 0.88
CA ASN A 316 4.24 2.05 0.97
C ASN A 316 3.06 1.53 0.16
N TYR A 317 1.92 2.25 0.19
CA TYR A 317 0.78 1.88 -0.63
C TYR A 317 1.06 2.09 -2.13
N ALA A 318 1.59 3.26 -2.49
CA ALA A 318 1.92 3.57 -3.89
C ALA A 318 2.99 2.64 -4.47
N GLN A 319 3.90 2.12 -3.63
CA GLN A 319 4.96 1.19 -4.03
C GLN A 319 4.44 -0.05 -4.74
N GLN A 320 3.22 -0.51 -4.43
CA GLN A 320 2.62 -1.69 -5.08
C GLN A 320 2.33 -1.49 -6.57
N PHE A 321 2.18 -0.24 -7.00
CA PHE A 321 1.96 0.14 -8.41
C PHE A 321 3.23 0.65 -9.08
N PHE A 322 4.35 0.72 -8.35
CA PHE A 322 5.58 1.27 -8.90
C PHE A 322 6.19 0.30 -9.92
N PRO A 323 6.61 0.77 -11.12
CA PRO A 323 7.08 -0.12 -12.20
C PRO A 323 8.29 -0.96 -11.84
N ILE A 324 9.10 -0.50 -10.88
CA ILE A 324 10.40 -1.08 -10.56
C ILE A 324 10.34 -1.79 -9.20
N LYS A 325 10.65 -3.08 -9.21
CA LYS A 325 10.70 -3.91 -7.99
C LYS A 325 12.00 -3.66 -7.22
N ASN A 326 12.00 -3.99 -5.92
CA ASN A 326 13.17 -3.92 -5.03
C ASN A 326 13.75 -2.50 -4.81
N ILE A 327 12.95 -1.46 -5.05
CA ILE A 327 13.28 -0.07 -4.71
C ILE A 327 12.50 0.37 -3.48
N CYS A 328 13.15 1.15 -2.62
CA CYS A 328 12.49 1.84 -1.52
C CYS A 328 12.43 3.34 -1.83
N LEU A 329 11.22 3.87 -1.99
CA LEU A 329 11.00 5.31 -2.15
C LEU A 329 11.25 6.05 -0.84
N GLN A 330 12.07 7.10 -0.88
CA GLN A 330 12.32 7.98 0.27
C GLN A 330 11.94 9.41 -0.06
N LYS A 331 11.20 10.07 0.84
CA LYS A 331 10.89 11.50 0.69
C LYS A 331 12.14 12.33 0.98
N THR A 332 12.42 13.32 0.14
CA THR A 332 13.48 14.29 0.33
C THR A 332 12.93 15.67 -0.01
N PHE A 333 13.24 16.70 0.80
CA PHE A 333 12.81 18.06 0.53
C PHE A 333 14.01 18.90 0.11
N LYS A 334 13.85 19.70 -0.93
CA LYS A 334 14.79 20.75 -1.29
C LYS A 334 14.39 22.02 -0.55
N TYR A 335 15.25 22.47 0.37
CA TYR A 335 15.00 23.71 1.12
C TYR A 335 15.09 24.94 0.23
N ASN A 336 14.19 25.90 0.45
CA ASN A 336 14.27 27.24 -0.13
C ASN A 336 15.60 27.90 0.25
N VAL A 337 16.18 28.71 -0.63
CA VAL A 337 17.41 29.46 -0.30
C VAL A 337 17.23 30.30 0.99
N PRO A 338 18.25 30.39 1.86
CA PRO A 338 18.20 31.26 3.05
C PRO A 338 17.92 32.71 2.67
N PHE A 339 17.27 33.45 3.56
CA PHE A 339 16.90 34.84 3.34
C PHE A 339 18.11 35.74 3.08
N GLY A 340 19.23 35.49 3.77
CA GLY A 340 20.52 36.17 3.58
C GLY A 340 20.94 36.25 2.12
N ARG A 341 20.79 35.15 1.37
CA ARG A 341 21.17 35.09 -0.06
C ARG A 341 20.32 36.01 -0.94
N LYS A 342 19.13 36.40 -0.49
CA LYS A 342 18.24 37.33 -1.21
C LYS A 342 18.50 38.79 -0.82
N ILE A 343 18.85 39.06 0.44
CA ILE A 343 18.95 40.41 0.98
C ILE A 343 20.35 41.01 0.87
N PHE A 344 21.41 40.20 0.99
CA PHE A 344 22.78 40.71 0.89
C PHE A 344 23.07 41.31 -0.50
N SER A 345 23.66 42.50 -0.52
CA SER A 345 23.94 43.29 -1.73
C SER A 345 25.41 43.60 -1.95
N TYR A 346 26.31 43.13 -1.07
CA TYR A 346 27.75 43.41 -1.11
C TYR A 346 28.47 43.01 -2.40
N ASN A 347 27.99 41.98 -3.11
CA ASN A 347 28.58 41.57 -4.40
C ASN A 347 28.40 42.66 -5.47
N ASN A 348 27.30 43.40 -5.44
CA ASN A 348 27.05 44.48 -6.41
C ASN A 348 28.01 45.66 -6.18
N ALA A 349 28.40 45.91 -4.92
CA ALA A 349 29.39 46.93 -4.60
C ALA A 349 30.81 46.56 -5.06
N SER A 350 31.13 45.26 -5.15
CA SER A 350 32.46 44.78 -5.56
C SER A 350 32.74 44.83 -7.07
N SER A 351 31.70 44.96 -7.90
CA SER A 351 31.86 45.20 -9.34
C SER A 351 32.07 46.68 -9.68
N ASP A 352 31.53 47.58 -8.85
CA ASP A 352 31.60 49.03 -9.05
C ASP A 352 32.85 49.68 -8.41
N THR A 353 33.64 48.92 -7.65
CA THR A 353 34.89 49.39 -7.03
C THR A 353 35.96 49.87 -8.01
N VAL A 354 35.81 49.65 -9.32
CA VAL A 354 36.73 50.17 -10.36
C VAL A 354 36.42 51.63 -10.73
N ASN A 355 35.27 52.19 -10.35
CA ASN A 355 34.91 53.59 -10.63
C ASN A 355 34.26 54.27 -9.42
N LEU A 356 34.93 54.26 -8.26
CA LEU A 356 34.60 55.19 -7.16
C LEU A 356 35.00 56.64 -7.55
N LYS A 357 34.30 57.21 -8.54
CA LYS A 357 34.17 58.66 -8.61
C LYS A 357 33.42 59.07 -7.35
N LYS A 358 33.94 60.09 -6.67
CA LYS A 358 33.23 60.84 -5.62
C LYS A 358 31.84 61.23 -6.12
N THR A 359 30.83 60.41 -5.84
CA THR A 359 29.42 60.79 -5.89
C THR A 359 28.84 60.56 -4.50
N THR A 360 29.19 61.52 -3.65
CA THR A 360 28.31 62.25 -2.73
C THR A 360 26.84 61.84 -2.74
N ASN A 361 26.39 61.20 -1.67
CA ASN A 361 25.44 61.75 -0.69
C ASN A 361 25.18 60.67 0.36
N CYS A 362 26.01 60.63 1.40
CA CYS A 362 25.71 59.84 2.59
C CYS A 362 24.60 60.57 3.35
N PHE A 363 23.61 59.84 3.87
CA PHE A 363 22.45 60.35 4.63
C PHE A 363 22.83 60.96 6.00
N ARG A 364 23.96 61.67 6.09
CA ARG A 364 24.51 62.25 7.33
C ARG A 364 23.59 63.32 7.92
N ASP A 365 22.73 63.92 7.10
CA ASP A 365 21.88 65.06 7.45
C ASP A 365 20.37 64.74 7.40
N GLU A 366 19.97 63.47 7.22
CA GLU A 366 18.56 63.09 7.34
C GLU A 366 18.21 62.80 8.81
N ASP A 367 17.31 63.61 9.39
CA ASP A 367 16.87 63.51 10.79
C ASP A 367 16.43 62.09 11.19
N SER A 368 15.85 61.33 10.26
CA SER A 368 15.38 59.96 10.45
C SER A 368 16.48 58.93 10.71
N TYR A 369 17.72 59.19 10.29
CA TYR A 369 18.84 58.24 10.40
C TYR A 369 19.95 58.67 11.36
N SER A 370 19.84 59.86 11.95
CA SER A 370 20.80 60.43 12.91
C SER A 370 21.17 59.46 14.05
N GLN A 371 20.21 58.69 14.55
CA GLN A 371 20.40 57.70 15.63
C GLN A 371 21.23 56.47 15.23
N PHE A 372 21.45 56.24 13.94
CA PHE A 372 22.18 55.09 13.41
C PHE A 372 23.59 55.44 12.89
N ILE A 373 24.00 56.71 13.02
CA ILE A 373 25.33 57.18 12.63
C ILE A 373 26.36 56.68 13.62
N ASP A 374 27.40 56.03 13.10
CA ASP A 374 28.56 55.62 13.86
C ASP A 374 29.45 56.84 14.17
N LYS A 375 29.85 56.97 15.45
CA LYS A 375 30.54 58.17 15.96
C LYS A 375 31.95 58.33 15.39
N ASP A 376 32.61 57.22 15.08
CA ASP A 376 34.01 57.21 14.66
C ASP A 376 34.14 57.45 13.15
N SER A 377 33.23 56.89 12.35
CA SER A 377 33.24 57.03 10.89
C SER A 377 32.41 58.21 10.37
N GLY A 378 31.45 58.71 11.15
CA GLY A 378 30.50 59.73 10.70
C GLY A 378 29.58 59.25 9.57
N HIS A 379 29.45 57.93 9.42
CA HIS A 379 28.63 57.25 8.43
C HIS A 379 27.63 56.31 9.12
N ILE A 380 26.59 55.87 8.41
CA ILE A 380 25.67 54.87 8.94
C ILE A 380 26.36 53.51 8.83
N VAL A 381 26.74 52.94 9.97
CA VAL A 381 27.24 51.56 10.06
C VAL A 381 26.53 50.93 11.24
N THR A 382 25.43 50.21 10.97
CA THR A 382 24.58 49.71 12.04
C THR A 382 24.15 48.26 11.84
N GLY A 383 24.05 47.54 12.95
CA GLY A 383 23.35 46.26 13.05
C GLY A 383 21.94 46.40 13.62
N ASN A 384 21.51 47.62 13.97
CA ASN A 384 20.17 47.86 14.50
C ASN A 384 19.13 47.78 13.37
N LEU A 385 18.22 46.82 13.47
CA LEU A 385 17.15 46.59 12.50
C LEU A 385 15.96 47.55 12.66
N ASP A 386 15.98 48.47 13.63
CA ASP A 386 15.01 49.56 13.74
C ASP A 386 15.04 50.51 12.55
N ILE A 387 16.15 50.52 11.79
CA ILE A 387 16.29 51.24 10.52
C ILE A 387 15.38 50.69 9.41
N VAL A 388 14.83 49.48 9.57
CA VAL A 388 13.95 48.84 8.59
C VAL A 388 12.50 49.20 8.88
N GLU A 389 11.92 50.07 8.05
CA GLU A 389 10.55 50.58 8.21
C GLU A 389 9.48 49.49 8.07
N ASN A 390 9.66 48.56 7.12
CA ASN A 390 8.66 47.52 6.86
C ASN A 390 8.66 46.45 7.98
N SER A 391 7.57 46.36 8.73
CA SER A 391 7.41 45.46 9.88
C SER A 391 7.57 43.98 9.51
N ASP A 392 7.04 43.54 8.36
CA ASP A 392 7.18 42.16 7.88
C ASP A 392 8.65 41.84 7.56
N LEU A 393 9.34 42.72 6.83
CA LEU A 393 10.77 42.57 6.52
C LEU A 393 11.62 42.57 7.79
N LYS A 394 11.34 43.50 8.72
CA LYS A 394 12.00 43.56 10.03
C LYS A 394 11.81 42.27 10.81
N SER A 395 10.59 41.71 10.84
CA SER A 395 10.31 40.44 11.52
C SER A 395 11.09 39.25 10.91
N ILE A 396 11.31 39.25 9.60
CA ILE A 396 12.12 38.24 8.90
C ILE A 396 13.61 38.44 9.21
N MET A 397 14.09 39.69 9.19
CA MET A 397 15.49 40.01 9.50
C MET A 397 15.83 39.70 10.96
N LEU A 398 14.92 39.92 11.90
CA LEU A 398 15.11 39.54 13.31
C LEU A 398 15.33 38.02 13.49
N LYS A 399 14.81 37.19 12.59
CA LYS A 399 15.03 35.72 12.59
C LYS A 399 16.41 35.33 12.03
N GLY A 400 17.16 36.27 11.45
CA GLY A 400 18.54 36.11 10.97
C GLY A 400 18.66 35.67 9.50
N PRO A 401 19.86 35.80 8.89
CA PRO A 401 20.10 35.55 7.46
C PRO A 401 19.98 34.08 7.08
N LYS A 402 20.10 33.15 8.05
CA LYS A 402 19.91 31.72 7.83
C LYS A 402 18.42 31.32 7.81
N PHE A 403 17.53 32.21 8.25
CA PHE A 403 16.09 31.96 8.25
C PHE A 403 15.56 31.74 6.82
N ARG A 404 14.55 30.88 6.68
CA ARG A 404 13.94 30.51 5.41
C ARG A 404 12.45 30.87 5.47
N PRO A 405 12.07 32.11 5.10
CA PRO A 405 10.68 32.53 5.18
C PRO A 405 9.82 31.67 4.24
N MET A 406 8.63 31.30 4.73
CA MET A 406 7.58 30.75 3.91
C MET A 406 6.60 31.85 3.55
N PHE A 407 6.35 31.99 2.25
CA PHE A 407 5.37 32.92 1.73
C PHE A 407 4.04 32.20 1.56
N HIS A 408 2.94 32.92 1.69
CA HIS A 408 1.62 32.35 1.45
C HIS A 408 1.54 31.74 0.05
N VAL A 409 1.20 30.45 -0.04
CA VAL A 409 0.99 29.74 -1.30
C VAL A 409 -0.39 29.09 -1.27
N SER A 410 -1.20 29.35 -2.30
CA SER A 410 -2.53 28.77 -2.40
C SER A 410 -2.46 27.25 -2.61
N LEU A 411 -3.46 26.52 -2.10
CA LEU A 411 -3.57 25.07 -2.30
C LEU A 411 -3.50 24.65 -3.79
N PRO A 412 -4.18 25.33 -4.74
CA PRO A 412 -4.04 25.02 -6.16
C PRO A 412 -2.59 25.10 -6.65
N SER A 413 -1.83 26.12 -6.23
CA SER A 413 -0.41 26.26 -6.60
C SER A 413 0.45 25.16 -5.98
N ILE A 414 0.15 24.71 -4.76
CA ILE A 414 0.82 23.57 -4.11
C ILE A 414 0.57 22.28 -4.91
N LEU A 415 -0.69 22.03 -5.30
CA LEU A 415 -1.06 20.83 -6.06
C LEU A 415 -0.42 20.81 -7.46
N HIS A 416 -0.34 21.97 -8.12
CA HIS A 416 0.36 22.09 -9.40
C HIS A 416 1.86 21.77 -9.26
N LYS A 417 2.53 22.34 -8.25
CA LYS A 417 3.95 22.03 -7.97
C LYS A 417 4.15 20.56 -7.63
N LEU A 418 3.22 19.96 -6.87
CA LEU A 418 3.26 18.54 -6.55
C LEU A 418 3.20 17.68 -7.81
N LEU A 419 2.25 17.94 -8.70
CA LEU A 419 2.09 17.17 -9.94
C LEU A 419 3.35 17.28 -10.81
N SER A 420 3.87 18.50 -10.99
CA SER A 420 5.13 18.72 -11.70
C SER A 420 6.31 17.95 -11.09
N ASN A 421 6.39 17.85 -9.75
CA ASN A 421 7.46 17.07 -9.11
C ASN A 421 7.32 15.56 -9.32
N ILE A 422 6.08 15.05 -9.36
CA ILE A 422 5.83 13.64 -9.69
C ILE A 422 6.24 13.38 -11.15
N ASP A 423 5.91 14.29 -12.06
CA ASP A 423 6.29 14.20 -13.47
C ASP A 423 7.81 14.21 -13.68
N ASP A 424 8.51 15.16 -13.05
CA ASP A 424 9.98 15.22 -13.06
C ASP A 424 10.60 13.93 -12.54
N PHE A 425 10.01 13.36 -11.48
CA PHE A 425 10.48 12.10 -10.91
C PHE A 425 10.28 10.92 -11.85
N CYS A 426 9.10 10.80 -12.48
CA CYS A 426 8.82 9.79 -13.49
C CYS A 426 9.80 9.89 -14.66
N LEU A 427 10.03 11.09 -15.20
CA LEU A 427 10.98 11.34 -16.29
C LEU A 427 12.40 10.93 -15.92
N LYS A 428 12.90 11.37 -14.75
CA LYS A 428 14.25 11.03 -14.28
C LYS A 428 14.41 9.53 -14.07
N THR A 429 13.40 8.88 -13.52
CA THR A 429 13.42 7.43 -13.26
C THR A 429 13.32 6.64 -14.55
N SER A 430 12.44 7.05 -15.48
CA SER A 430 12.33 6.49 -16.83
C SER A 430 13.68 6.48 -17.54
N ASN A 431 14.39 7.62 -17.52
CA ASN A 431 15.71 7.74 -18.13
C ASN A 431 16.76 6.90 -17.40
N ALA A 432 16.78 6.93 -16.06
CA ALA A 432 17.80 6.24 -15.26
C ALA A 432 17.69 4.71 -15.32
N PHE A 433 16.50 4.17 -15.57
CA PHE A 433 16.26 2.72 -15.66
C PHE A 433 15.91 2.26 -17.08
N SER A 434 15.89 3.16 -18.07
CA SER A 434 15.56 2.88 -19.47
C SER A 434 14.21 2.17 -19.64
N ILE A 435 13.18 2.65 -18.94
CA ILE A 435 11.80 2.12 -18.98
C ILE A 435 10.89 3.18 -19.63
N PRO A 436 9.91 2.81 -20.48
CA PRO A 436 8.96 3.77 -21.05
C PRO A 436 8.18 4.54 -19.96
N ILE A 437 7.98 5.84 -20.17
CA ILE A 437 7.33 6.71 -19.19
C ILE A 437 5.86 6.35 -18.94
N GLU A 438 5.21 5.75 -19.94
CA GLU A 438 3.81 5.33 -19.91
C GLU A 438 3.55 4.30 -18.80
N VAL A 439 4.56 3.51 -18.44
CA VAL A 439 4.46 2.52 -17.36
C VAL A 439 4.25 3.19 -15.99
N PHE A 440 4.65 4.46 -15.83
CA PHE A 440 4.46 5.20 -14.59
C PHE A 440 3.07 5.83 -14.44
N ILE A 441 2.20 5.76 -15.44
CA ILE A 441 0.89 6.45 -15.43
C ILE A 441 0.04 6.02 -14.22
N GLU A 442 -0.11 4.72 -14.00
CA GLU A 442 -0.91 4.20 -12.90
C GLU A 442 -0.34 4.60 -11.53
N TRP A 443 0.98 4.50 -11.37
CA TRP A 443 1.67 4.92 -10.16
C TRP A 443 1.54 6.42 -9.89
N LYS A 444 1.76 7.26 -10.92
CA LYS A 444 1.68 8.73 -10.87
C LYS A 444 0.34 9.17 -10.31
N TRP A 445 -0.75 8.67 -10.89
CA TRP A 445 -2.09 9.11 -10.51
C TRP A 445 -2.51 8.60 -9.13
N ASN A 446 -2.15 7.37 -8.77
CA ASN A 446 -2.37 6.85 -7.42
C ASN A 446 -1.63 7.69 -6.37
N LEU A 447 -0.35 7.98 -6.59
CA LEU A 447 0.44 8.80 -5.67
C LEU A 447 -0.12 10.22 -5.57
N TYR A 448 -0.40 10.86 -6.70
CA TYR A 448 -0.95 12.22 -6.75
C TYR A 448 -2.29 12.30 -6.01
N TYR A 449 -3.20 11.36 -6.23
CA TYR A 449 -4.52 11.35 -5.58
C TYR A 449 -4.41 11.21 -4.06
N LEU A 450 -3.58 10.28 -3.58
CA LEU A 450 -3.38 10.08 -2.13
C LEU A 450 -2.76 11.31 -1.47
N LEU A 451 -1.75 11.91 -2.10
CA LEU A 451 -1.12 13.12 -1.61
C LEU A 451 -2.08 14.31 -1.68
N LYS A 452 -2.84 14.48 -2.76
CA LYS A 452 -3.87 15.53 -2.90
C LYS A 452 -4.91 15.42 -1.80
N LYS A 453 -5.46 14.22 -1.55
CA LYS A 453 -6.46 13.99 -0.50
C LYS A 453 -5.92 14.36 0.88
N SER A 454 -4.73 13.90 1.23
CA SER A 454 -4.08 14.21 2.50
C SER A 454 -3.75 15.71 2.62
N LEU A 455 -3.27 16.32 1.54
CA LEU A 455 -2.97 17.75 1.47
C LEU A 455 -4.20 18.60 1.71
N SER A 456 -5.28 18.36 0.96
CA SER A 456 -6.52 19.12 1.09
C SER A 456 -7.09 19.02 2.50
N PHE A 457 -7.07 17.82 3.10
CA PHE A 457 -7.53 17.62 4.47
C PHE A 457 -6.70 18.43 5.48
N HIS A 458 -5.36 18.33 5.43
CA HIS A 458 -4.52 19.01 6.40
C HIS A 458 -4.38 20.51 6.16
N TYR A 459 -4.50 20.98 4.92
CA TYR A 459 -4.45 22.40 4.57
C TYR A 459 -5.69 23.14 5.11
N ASN A 460 -6.88 22.55 4.96
CA ASN A 460 -8.12 23.15 5.44
C ASN A 460 -8.22 23.15 6.98
N ASN A 461 -7.54 22.22 7.64
CA ASN A 461 -7.54 22.05 9.09
C ASN A 461 -6.29 22.64 9.77
N SER A 462 -5.42 23.35 9.04
CA SER A 462 -4.26 24.01 9.65
C SER A 462 -4.62 25.39 10.19
N GLU A 463 -4.23 25.67 11.43
CA GLU A 463 -4.11 27.04 11.95
C GLU A 463 -3.15 27.84 11.06
N CYS A 464 -3.48 29.11 10.83
CA CYS A 464 -2.72 30.01 9.97
C CYS A 464 -1.25 30.04 10.40
N PHE A 465 -0.35 29.62 9.52
CA PHE A 465 1.08 29.82 9.69
C PHE A 465 1.41 31.31 9.48
N ASP A 466 2.48 31.81 10.10
CA ASP A 466 3.09 33.11 9.77
C ASP A 466 3.43 33.15 8.27
N SER A 467 2.46 33.56 7.46
CA SER A 467 2.57 33.55 6.00
C SER A 467 2.84 34.96 5.54
N PHE A 468 4.03 35.18 5.02
CA PHE A 468 4.44 36.50 4.55
C PHE A 468 3.92 36.76 3.14
N ARG A 469 3.56 38.01 2.82
CA ARG A 469 3.22 38.43 1.45
C ARG A 469 4.49 38.75 0.67
N PHE A 470 4.82 37.92 -0.31
CA PHE A 470 6.07 38.04 -1.08
C PHE A 470 6.21 39.37 -1.83
N SER A 471 5.10 39.93 -2.34
CA SER A 471 5.11 41.19 -3.10
C SER A 471 5.61 42.37 -2.26
N ASN A 472 5.09 42.51 -1.04
CA ASN A 472 5.39 43.64 -0.16
C ASN A 472 6.85 43.59 0.30
N ILE A 473 7.34 42.40 0.65
CA ILE A 473 8.72 42.20 1.08
C ILE A 473 9.70 42.40 -0.06
N LYS A 474 9.36 41.99 -1.29
CA LYS A 474 10.24 42.21 -2.44
C LYS A 474 10.47 43.71 -2.68
N ILE A 475 9.41 44.52 -2.64
CA ILE A 475 9.50 45.98 -2.79
C ILE A 475 10.36 46.57 -1.68
N ALA A 476 10.10 46.17 -0.42
CA ALA A 476 10.86 46.65 0.73
C ALA A 476 12.35 46.26 0.68
N ILE A 477 12.69 45.09 0.13
CA ILE A 477 14.09 44.68 -0.05
C ILE A 477 14.79 45.55 -1.10
N GLU A 478 14.15 45.84 -2.23
CA GLU A 478 14.75 46.69 -3.26
C GLU A 478 14.91 48.13 -2.78
N ASP A 479 13.94 48.66 -2.02
CA ASP A 479 14.05 49.97 -1.37
C ASP A 479 15.18 50.00 -0.33
N LEU A 480 15.34 48.95 0.48
CA LEU A 480 16.43 48.89 1.45
C LEU A 480 17.80 48.80 0.76
N LYS A 481 17.89 48.08 -0.36
CA LYS A 481 19.13 47.91 -1.14
C LYS A 481 19.50 49.14 -1.97
N SER A 482 18.55 50.01 -2.30
CA SER A 482 18.85 51.28 -2.97
C SER A 482 19.48 52.29 -2.01
N LYS A 483 19.20 52.14 -0.70
CA LYS A 483 19.70 53.01 0.36
C LYS A 483 20.98 52.49 1.04
N PHE A 484 21.09 51.17 1.24
CA PHE A 484 22.16 50.56 2.04
C PHE A 484 22.81 49.35 1.37
N ILE A 485 24.10 49.17 1.65
CA ILE A 485 24.84 47.94 1.39
C ILE A 485 24.65 47.00 2.58
N ILE A 486 24.08 45.82 2.32
CA ILE A 486 23.76 44.83 3.36
C ILE A 486 24.77 43.70 3.29
N THR A 487 25.52 43.50 4.36
CA THR A 487 26.62 42.52 4.46
C THR A 487 26.47 41.60 5.67
N PRO A 488 27.01 40.37 5.62
CA PRO A 488 27.16 39.53 6.79
C PRO A 488 28.33 40.00 7.67
N ILE A 489 28.21 39.85 8.99
CA ILE A 489 29.29 40.15 9.93
C ILE A 489 30.14 38.88 10.15
N ASP A 490 31.46 38.94 9.89
CA ASP A 490 32.37 37.78 9.92
C ASP A 490 32.30 36.99 11.26
N LYS A 491 32.44 37.70 12.39
CA LYS A 491 32.37 37.08 13.72
C LYS A 491 30.93 36.89 14.25
N ALA A 492 29.93 37.40 13.54
CA ALA A 492 28.52 37.31 13.91
C ALA A 492 27.64 37.02 12.68
N THR A 493 27.91 35.89 12.02
CA THR A 493 27.30 35.51 10.73
C THR A 493 25.77 35.37 10.72
N ASN A 494 25.11 35.43 11.88
CA ASN A 494 23.66 35.46 11.99
C ASN A 494 23.07 36.88 12.14
N ASN A 495 23.91 37.91 12.03
CA ASN A 495 23.54 39.31 12.08
C ASN A 495 23.76 39.97 10.71
N TYR A 496 23.20 41.18 10.57
CA TYR A 496 23.33 42.03 9.40
C TYR A 496 24.15 43.25 9.78
N ALA A 497 24.96 43.74 8.84
CA ALA A 497 25.47 45.10 8.85
C ALA A 497 24.87 45.86 7.67
N LEU A 498 24.29 47.02 7.95
CA LEU A 498 23.84 48.00 6.96
C LEU A 498 24.85 49.14 6.94
N ILE A 499 25.37 49.42 5.74
CA ILE A 499 26.43 50.41 5.46
C ILE A 499 25.94 51.38 4.38
#